data_AF-A0A6A7ADT5-F1
#
_entry.id   AF-A0A6A7ADT5-F1
#
_cell.length_a   1.000
_cell.length_b   1.000
_cell.length_c   1.000
_cell.angle_alpha   90.00
_cell.angle_beta   90.00
_cell.angle_gamma   90.00
#
_symmetry.space_group_name_H-M   'P 1'
#
loop_
_entity.id
_entity.type
_entity.pdbx_description
1 polymer ?
#
loop_
_entity_poly.entity_id
_entity_poly.type
_entity_poly.pdbx_seq_one_letter_code
_entity_poly.pdbx_strand_id
1 'polypeptide(L)'
;MSAPRGRGRGRGGRGRGRGGNFFQQEHPDGDMAMSDTSEQNNNYRGNDNNFRGRGGRGRGRGGFDSHNNSLPPEREEAQNETVTLLQGFISRRYNASTKYFDLSDIISDEPVLKSGMFENERTQKKFFPALMVVCDQMLPTRKQKIDAIESVSLAGNSIPNLNVIYELVNYMNHIKNLDLSRNSFPSLAKLQPWKGRFKFLEHLIIDPFPDMNWEDEIVAWFPKLRLLNGKQVRPDANPAPLAGAAAQQMVATPTPPPAMHQVPAPPLVSEEERKKEEMIAFVQQATGLNRHYAVQCLEAGQWDLQQASDLFTQSRNTLPPEAFGP
;
A
#
# COMPACT_ATOMS: atom_id res chain seq x y z
N MET A 1 6.03 -84.33 -18.87
CA MET A 1 6.20 -84.95 -17.53
C MET A 1 6.15 -83.82 -16.52
N SER A 2 4.96 -83.45 -16.05
CA SER A 2 4.29 -83.95 -14.83
C SER A 2 4.52 -83.01 -13.64
N ALA A 3 3.51 -82.19 -13.34
CA ALA A 3 3.16 -81.80 -11.95
C ALA A 3 2.68 -83.07 -11.19
N PRO A 4 2.43 -83.11 -9.85
CA PRO A 4 1.41 -82.30 -9.12
C PRO A 4 1.83 -81.97 -7.65
N ARG A 5 1.12 -81.26 -6.76
CA ARG A 5 -0.23 -81.37 -6.15
C ARG A 5 -0.44 -80.07 -5.32
N GLY A 6 -1.59 -79.44 -5.11
CA GLY A 6 -2.99 -79.78 -5.36
C GLY A 6 -3.77 -80.05 -4.06
N ARG A 7 -4.63 -79.11 -3.63
CA ARG A 7 -5.95 -79.21 -2.92
C ARG A 7 -6.16 -77.95 -2.05
N GLY A 8 -7.22 -77.14 -2.12
CA GLY A 8 -8.65 -77.30 -2.48
C GLY A 8 -9.46 -76.64 -1.33
N ARG A 9 -10.67 -76.07 -1.40
CA ARG A 9 -11.80 -75.90 -2.32
C ARG A 9 -12.59 -74.68 -1.79
N GLY A 10 -13.19 -73.79 -2.60
CA GLY A 10 -14.63 -73.77 -2.95
C GLY A 10 -15.50 -73.02 -1.91
N ARG A 11 -16.52 -72.20 -2.20
CA ARG A 11 -17.42 -72.15 -3.36
C ARG A 11 -18.40 -70.94 -3.24
N GLY A 12 -18.68 -70.29 -4.37
CA GLY A 12 -19.98 -69.65 -4.72
C GLY A 12 -20.15 -68.16 -4.37
N GLY A 13 -20.54 -67.23 -5.24
CA GLY A 13 -20.98 -67.29 -6.64
C GLY A 13 -22.27 -66.46 -6.87
N ARG A 14 -22.29 -65.72 -7.99
CA ARG A 14 -23.39 -64.96 -8.66
C ARG A 14 -23.51 -63.50 -8.22
N GLY A 15 -23.45 -62.47 -9.07
CA GLY A 15 -23.79 -62.30 -10.50
C GLY A 15 -24.78 -61.11 -10.55
N ARG A 16 -24.68 -60.05 -11.37
CA ARG A 16 -24.72 -59.86 -12.83
C ARG A 16 -24.44 -58.34 -13.05
N GLY A 17 -23.62 -57.87 -13.99
CA GLY A 17 -23.90 -57.66 -15.44
C GLY A 17 -24.79 -56.41 -15.65
N ARG A 18 -24.60 -55.44 -16.55
CA ARG A 18 -23.83 -55.17 -17.80
C ARG A 18 -23.89 -53.62 -17.99
N GLY A 19 -22.87 -52.89 -18.47
CA GLY A 19 -22.44 -52.73 -19.88
C GLY A 19 -23.43 -51.83 -20.67
N GLY A 20 -23.09 -50.77 -21.41
CA GLY A 20 -21.86 -50.15 -21.89
C GLY A 20 -22.15 -49.44 -23.23
N ASN A 21 -21.38 -48.39 -23.57
CA ASN A 21 -21.07 -47.87 -24.94
C ASN A 21 -22.21 -47.24 -25.79
N PHE A 22 -22.04 -46.35 -26.80
CA PHE A 22 -21.01 -45.42 -27.33
C PHE A 22 -21.68 -44.71 -28.57
N PHE A 23 -21.36 -43.43 -28.83
CA PHE A 23 -21.23 -42.72 -30.14
C PHE A 23 -22.37 -42.51 -31.20
N GLN A 24 -22.69 -41.22 -31.46
CA GLN A 24 -22.49 -40.39 -32.70
C GLN A 24 -23.42 -40.45 -33.97
N GLN A 25 -23.66 -39.24 -34.55
CA GLN A 25 -24.14 -38.81 -35.92
C GLN A 25 -25.66 -38.91 -36.24
N GLU A 26 -26.36 -38.10 -37.06
CA GLU A 26 -26.25 -36.79 -37.79
C GLU A 26 -27.69 -36.44 -38.34
N HIS A 27 -27.94 -35.20 -38.84
CA HIS A 27 -29.20 -34.50 -39.30
C HIS A 27 -29.98 -35.15 -40.51
N PRO A 28 -31.08 -34.60 -41.15
CA PRO A 28 -31.80 -33.28 -41.08
C PRO A 28 -33.36 -33.31 -41.25
N ASP A 29 -33.97 -32.10 -41.42
CA ASP A 29 -35.18 -31.74 -42.23
C ASP A 29 -36.38 -31.08 -41.51
N GLY A 30 -36.81 -29.92 -42.05
CA GLY A 30 -38.22 -29.49 -42.08
C GLY A 30 -38.56 -28.06 -41.66
N ASP A 31 -38.39 -27.10 -42.58
CA ASP A 31 -39.03 -25.78 -42.56
C ASP A 31 -40.58 -25.86 -42.49
N MET A 32 -41.24 -24.91 -41.82
CA MET A 32 -42.25 -23.99 -42.42
C MET A 32 -42.96 -23.13 -41.34
N ALA A 33 -42.97 -21.82 -41.62
CA ALA A 33 -43.69 -20.78 -40.91
C ALA A 33 -45.19 -20.77 -41.27
N MET A 34 -46.04 -20.25 -40.38
CA MET A 34 -47.08 -19.28 -40.77
C MET A 34 -47.68 -18.55 -39.57
N SER A 35 -47.89 -17.25 -39.80
CA SER A 35 -48.43 -16.21 -38.93
C SER A 35 -49.94 -16.00 -39.10
N ASP A 36 -50.47 -15.12 -38.24
CA ASP A 36 -51.81 -14.48 -38.25
C ASP A 36 -52.98 -15.36 -37.76
N THR A 37 -53.81 -14.93 -36.79
CA THR A 37 -54.71 -13.79 -36.95
C THR A 37 -55.28 -13.30 -35.60
N SER A 38 -55.20 -11.98 -35.40
CA SER A 38 -56.23 -11.01 -34.98
C SER A 38 -57.37 -11.30 -33.97
N GLU A 39 -57.71 -10.22 -33.23
CA GLU A 39 -59.00 -9.88 -32.58
C GLU A 39 -59.34 -10.51 -31.22
N GLN A 40 -60.03 -9.86 -30.27
CA GLN A 40 -60.33 -8.48 -29.89
C GLN A 40 -60.99 -8.60 -28.50
N ASN A 41 -60.58 -7.74 -27.56
CA ASN A 41 -61.42 -7.00 -26.62
C ASN A 41 -62.66 -7.66 -25.97
N ASN A 42 -62.65 -7.90 -24.65
CA ASN A 42 -63.60 -7.22 -23.74
C ASN A 42 -63.36 -7.54 -22.26
N ASN A 43 -63.41 -6.48 -21.45
CA ASN A 43 -63.68 -6.48 -20.01
C ASN A 43 -64.92 -7.34 -19.68
N TYR A 44 -64.92 -8.05 -18.55
CA TYR A 44 -66.00 -7.94 -17.55
C TYR A 44 -65.61 -8.58 -16.21
N ARG A 45 -66.06 -7.90 -15.15
CA ARG A 45 -65.97 -8.21 -13.74
C ARG A 45 -66.67 -9.52 -13.35
N GLY A 46 -66.13 -10.13 -12.29
CA GLY A 46 -66.91 -10.82 -11.26
C GLY A 46 -66.98 -12.33 -11.41
N ASN A 47 -66.45 -13.07 -10.43
CA ASN A 47 -67.28 -13.74 -9.44
C ASN A 47 -66.41 -14.55 -8.47
N ASP A 48 -66.89 -14.56 -7.23
CA ASP A 48 -66.40 -15.24 -6.05
C ASP A 48 -66.14 -16.73 -6.23
N ASN A 49 -65.12 -17.25 -5.52
CA ASN A 49 -65.25 -18.48 -4.75
C ASN A 49 -64.06 -18.70 -3.78
N ASN A 50 -64.29 -18.26 -2.54
CA ASN A 50 -64.19 -19.06 -1.32
C ASN A 50 -63.15 -20.22 -1.31
N PHE A 51 -61.92 -19.94 -0.89
CA PHE A 51 -61.02 -20.95 -0.32
C PHE A 51 -60.81 -20.68 1.17
N ARG A 52 -61.51 -21.46 2.00
CA ARG A 52 -61.24 -21.57 3.44
C ARG A 52 -59.90 -22.28 3.65
N GLY A 53 -58.83 -21.49 3.78
CA GLY A 53 -57.52 -21.91 4.24
C GLY A 53 -57.22 -21.31 5.62
N ARG A 54 -57.56 -22.07 6.66
CA ARG A 54 -57.14 -21.99 8.07
C ARG A 54 -55.90 -21.12 8.35
N GLY A 55 -56.10 -19.96 8.96
CA GLY A 55 -55.03 -19.14 9.55
C GLY A 55 -55.62 -18.03 10.42
N GLY A 56 -55.68 -18.23 11.74
CA GLY A 56 -56.28 -17.26 12.65
C GLY A 56 -56.13 -17.62 14.11
N ARG A 57 -54.93 -17.44 14.68
CA ARG A 57 -54.78 -17.02 16.08
C ARG A 57 -54.18 -15.63 16.05
N GLY A 58 -55.03 -14.66 16.32
CA GLY A 58 -54.64 -13.27 16.43
C GLY A 58 -54.03 -12.94 17.79
N ARG A 59 -53.38 -11.77 17.76
CA ARG A 59 -53.22 -10.80 18.85
C ARG A 59 -52.07 -11.04 19.83
N GLY A 60 -50.92 -10.55 19.39
CA GLY A 60 -49.90 -9.90 20.23
C GLY A 60 -49.19 -8.86 19.38
N ARG A 61 -49.80 -7.68 19.18
CA ARG A 61 -49.08 -6.48 18.71
C ARG A 61 -48.19 -6.02 19.87
N GLY A 62 -47.02 -6.64 20.01
CA GLY A 62 -45.88 -6.02 20.67
C GLY A 62 -45.28 -5.04 19.67
N GLY A 63 -45.20 -3.77 20.04
CA GLY A 63 -44.52 -2.76 19.25
C GLY A 63 -43.11 -3.23 18.94
N PHE A 64 -42.68 -3.04 17.69
CA PHE A 64 -41.27 -2.94 17.39
C PHE A 64 -40.78 -1.68 18.11
N ASP A 65 -40.38 -1.83 19.36
CA ASP A 65 -39.54 -0.83 20.03
C ASP A 65 -38.28 -0.73 19.18
N SER A 66 -38.17 0.38 18.45
CA SER A 66 -36.90 0.85 17.92
C SER A 66 -35.97 0.92 19.11
N HIS A 67 -35.14 -0.10 19.28
CA HIS A 67 -34.05 -0.09 20.21
C HIS A 67 -33.14 1.03 19.73
N ASN A 68 -33.29 2.19 20.38
CA ASN A 68 -32.39 3.30 20.29
C ASN A 68 -31.01 2.72 20.61
N ASN A 69 -30.15 2.59 19.60
CA ASN A 69 -28.80 2.05 19.74
C ASN A 69 -27.87 3.12 20.35
N SER A 70 -28.36 3.81 21.38
CA SER A 70 -27.58 4.71 22.22
C SER A 70 -26.70 3.84 23.11
N LEU A 71 -25.40 4.05 23.00
CA LEU A 71 -24.42 3.36 23.82
C LEU A 71 -24.66 3.76 25.29
N PRO A 72 -24.39 2.87 26.26
CA PRO A 72 -24.39 3.25 27.67
C PRO A 72 -23.47 4.47 27.88
N PRO A 73 -23.85 5.46 28.71
CA PRO A 73 -23.11 6.72 28.86
C PRO A 73 -21.63 6.51 29.23
N GLU A 74 -21.33 5.51 30.05
CA GLU A 74 -19.96 5.12 30.44
C GLU A 74 -19.11 4.61 29.25
N ARG A 75 -19.74 4.00 28.23
CA ARG A 75 -19.05 3.59 27.00
C ARG A 75 -18.84 4.75 26.03
N GLU A 76 -19.72 5.76 26.05
CA GLU A 76 -19.58 6.97 25.24
C GLU A 76 -18.42 7.84 25.73
N GLU A 77 -18.28 7.99 27.05
CA GLU A 77 -17.15 8.70 27.67
C GLU A 77 -15.80 8.05 27.34
N ALA A 78 -15.68 6.73 27.52
CA ALA A 78 -14.46 6.00 27.18
C ALA A 78 -14.11 6.04 25.68
N GLN A 79 -15.11 6.10 24.79
CA GLN A 79 -14.90 6.28 23.36
C GLN A 79 -14.40 7.70 23.04
N ASN A 80 -14.96 8.72 23.68
CA ASN A 80 -14.56 10.12 23.47
C ASN A 80 -13.13 10.37 23.97
N GLU A 81 -12.73 9.77 25.09
CA GLU A 81 -11.35 9.82 25.58
C GLU A 81 -10.38 9.15 24.59
N THR A 82 -10.76 7.98 24.07
CA THR A 82 -9.98 7.26 23.05
C THR A 82 -9.81 8.10 21.78
N VAL A 83 -10.88 8.74 21.29
CA VAL A 83 -10.84 9.62 20.12
C VAL A 83 -9.93 10.82 20.38
N THR A 84 -10.04 11.45 21.55
CA THR A 84 -9.21 12.61 21.93
C THR A 84 -7.72 12.25 21.96
N LEU A 85 -7.39 11.08 22.50
CA LEU A 85 -6.03 10.56 22.52
C LEU A 85 -5.49 10.36 21.11
N LEU A 86 -6.28 9.74 20.22
CA LEU A 86 -5.89 9.49 18.83
C LEU A 86 -5.78 10.80 18.02
N GLN A 87 -6.65 11.78 18.24
CA GLN A 87 -6.53 13.11 17.63
C GLN A 87 -5.23 13.80 18.05
N GLY A 88 -4.89 13.73 19.34
CA GLY A 88 -3.63 14.24 19.86
C GLY A 88 -2.43 13.51 19.24
N PHE A 89 -2.52 12.19 19.08
CA PHE A 89 -1.49 11.38 18.44
C PHE A 89 -1.27 11.80 16.97
N ILE A 90 -2.34 11.88 16.17
CA ILE A 90 -2.27 12.34 14.77
C ILE A 90 -1.63 13.73 14.70
N SER A 91 -2.08 14.66 15.54
CA SER A 91 -1.62 16.06 15.48
C SER A 91 -0.14 16.23 15.81
N ARG A 92 0.42 15.39 16.70
CA ARG A 92 1.86 15.41 17.04
C ARG A 92 2.74 14.79 15.96
N ARG A 93 2.21 13.79 15.27
CA ARG A 93 2.96 12.92 14.35
C ARG A 93 2.78 13.27 12.88
N TYR A 94 1.77 14.07 12.57
CA TYR A 94 1.52 14.57 11.23
C TYR A 94 2.27 15.88 10.99
N ASN A 95 3.07 15.92 9.94
CA ASN A 95 3.73 17.13 9.48
C ASN A 95 3.05 17.64 8.19
N ALA A 96 2.36 18.78 8.31
CA ALA A 96 1.64 19.40 7.19
C ALA A 96 2.57 19.95 6.09
N SER A 97 3.79 20.34 6.42
CA SER A 97 4.74 20.93 5.46
C SER A 97 5.28 19.89 4.48
N THR A 98 5.58 18.70 4.98
CA THR A 98 6.10 17.57 4.20
C THR A 98 5.01 16.56 3.83
N LYS A 99 3.77 16.79 4.27
CA LYS A 99 2.63 15.88 4.09
C LYS A 99 2.96 14.45 4.56
N TYR A 100 3.72 14.39 5.65
CA TYR A 100 4.30 13.18 6.20
C TYR A 100 3.56 12.80 7.47
N PHE A 101 3.05 11.58 7.50
CA PHE A 101 2.38 11.03 8.66
C PHE A 101 3.26 9.97 9.32
N ASP A 102 3.82 10.33 10.48
CA ASP A 102 4.70 9.46 11.25
C ASP A 102 3.91 8.48 12.11
N LEU A 103 3.76 7.24 11.66
CA LEU A 103 3.21 6.15 12.46
C LEU A 103 4.34 5.22 12.92
N SER A 104 5.58 5.70 13.03
CA SER A 104 6.68 4.87 13.51
C SER A 104 6.70 4.73 15.03
N ASP A 105 7.25 3.60 15.49
CA ASP A 105 7.53 3.32 16.90
C ASP A 105 6.33 3.68 17.82
N ILE A 106 5.10 3.30 17.46
CA ILE A 106 3.86 3.77 18.13
C ILE A 106 3.87 3.46 19.63
N ILE A 107 4.47 2.33 20.02
CA ILE A 107 4.60 1.88 21.41
C ILE A 107 5.46 2.86 22.24
N SER A 108 6.34 3.65 21.61
CA SER A 108 7.14 4.67 22.28
C SER A 108 6.37 5.95 22.61
N ASP A 109 5.18 6.16 22.04
CA ASP A 109 4.37 7.35 22.29
C ASP A 109 3.75 7.27 23.70
N GLU A 110 4.26 8.09 24.62
CA GLU A 110 3.90 8.05 26.05
C GLU A 110 2.37 8.11 26.31
N PRO A 111 1.57 8.97 25.63
CA PRO A 111 0.12 8.96 25.73
C PRO A 111 -0.53 7.63 25.29
N VAL A 112 -0.04 7.02 24.20
CA VAL A 112 -0.57 5.76 23.67
C VAL A 112 -0.18 4.58 24.55
N LEU A 113 1.01 4.62 25.14
CA LEU A 113 1.46 3.61 26.10
C LEU A 113 0.60 3.65 27.37
N LYS A 114 0.32 4.85 27.90
CA LYS A 114 -0.50 5.05 29.11
C LYS A 114 -1.96 4.62 28.94
N SER A 115 -2.48 4.59 27.72
CA SER A 115 -3.87 4.18 27.47
C SER A 115 -4.09 2.66 27.42
N GLY A 116 -3.02 1.87 27.47
CA GLY A 116 -3.11 0.41 27.42
C GLY A 116 -3.54 -0.16 26.06
N MET A 117 -3.63 0.67 25.00
CA MET A 117 -4.09 0.24 23.67
C MET A 117 -3.17 -0.80 23.02
N PHE A 118 -1.92 -0.91 23.48
CA PHE A 118 -0.93 -1.86 22.98
C PHE A 118 -0.59 -3.00 23.95
N GLU A 119 -1.27 -3.13 25.08
CA GLU A 119 -1.01 -4.18 26.08
C GLU A 119 -1.21 -5.60 25.52
N ASN A 120 -2.21 -5.80 24.65
CA ASN A 120 -2.60 -7.12 24.16
C ASN A 120 -2.89 -7.10 22.65
N GLU A 121 -2.72 -8.24 21.96
CA GLU A 121 -2.95 -8.36 20.51
C GLU A 121 -4.39 -7.94 20.11
N ARG A 122 -5.37 -8.18 20.99
CA ARG A 122 -6.78 -7.81 20.76
C ARG A 122 -6.98 -6.29 20.70
N THR A 123 -6.29 -5.52 21.55
CA THR A 123 -6.40 -4.06 21.59
C THR A 123 -5.58 -3.43 20.47
N GLN A 124 -4.40 -3.97 20.16
CA GLN A 124 -3.58 -3.56 19.02
C GLN A 124 -4.33 -3.66 17.68
N LYS A 125 -5.08 -4.76 17.46
CA LYS A 125 -5.91 -4.94 16.26
C LYS A 125 -6.99 -3.86 16.08
N LYS A 126 -7.42 -3.21 17.16
CA LYS A 126 -8.42 -2.13 17.13
C LYS A 126 -7.80 -0.74 16.97
N PHE A 127 -6.50 -0.60 17.23
CA PHE A 127 -5.81 0.69 17.17
C PHE A 127 -5.87 1.31 15.77
N PHE A 128 -5.39 0.59 14.75
CA PHE A 128 -5.38 1.12 13.38
C PHE A 128 -6.78 1.42 12.84
N PRO A 129 -7.80 0.54 13.00
CA PRO A 129 -9.17 0.87 12.63
C PRO A 129 -9.69 2.14 13.32
N ALA A 130 -9.46 2.30 14.63
CA ALA A 130 -9.88 3.49 15.36
C ALA A 130 -9.14 4.74 14.86
N LEU A 131 -7.83 4.63 14.61
CA LEU A 131 -7.02 5.70 14.04
C LEU A 131 -7.56 6.14 12.67
N MET A 132 -7.95 5.20 11.81
CA MET A 132 -8.53 5.53 10.50
C MET A 132 -9.88 6.26 10.63
N VAL A 133 -10.72 5.87 11.59
CA VAL A 133 -11.99 6.58 11.87
C VAL A 133 -11.71 8.02 12.29
N VAL A 134 -10.71 8.26 13.14
CA VAL A 134 -10.33 9.61 13.56
C VAL A 134 -9.72 10.41 12.41
N CYS A 135 -8.88 9.79 11.57
CA CYS A 135 -8.39 10.41 10.34
C CYS A 135 -9.54 10.85 9.43
N ASP A 136 -10.60 10.05 9.32
CA ASP A 136 -11.79 10.37 8.53
C ASP A 136 -12.60 11.52 9.14
N GLN A 137 -12.65 11.63 10.47
CA GLN A 137 -13.28 12.78 11.13
C GLN A 137 -12.49 14.07 10.88
N MET A 138 -11.15 14.01 10.90
CA MET A 138 -10.28 15.17 10.66
C MET A 138 -10.21 15.56 9.18
N LEU A 139 -10.26 14.58 8.28
CA LEU A 139 -10.19 14.75 6.83
C LEU A 139 -11.37 14.02 6.15
N PRO A 140 -12.60 14.59 6.18
CA PRO A 140 -13.81 13.90 5.76
C PRO A 140 -13.81 13.48 4.29
N THR A 141 -13.18 14.29 3.43
CA THR A 141 -13.20 14.04 1.99
C THR A 141 -11.94 13.30 1.55
N ARG A 142 -12.10 12.40 0.57
CA ARG A 142 -10.97 11.72 -0.07
C ARG A 142 -9.95 12.71 -0.64
N LYS A 143 -10.43 13.83 -1.22
CA LYS A 143 -9.56 14.87 -1.76
C LYS A 143 -8.67 15.49 -0.68
N GLN A 144 -9.25 15.86 0.47
CA GLN A 144 -8.46 16.39 1.59
C GLN A 144 -7.41 15.39 2.08
N LYS A 145 -7.74 14.09 2.16
CA LYS A 145 -6.76 13.04 2.52
C LYS A 145 -5.61 12.94 1.51
N ILE A 146 -5.93 13.02 0.21
CA ILE A 146 -4.91 13.02 -0.86
C ILE A 146 -4.03 14.26 -0.77
N ASP A 147 -4.62 15.42 -0.57
CA ASP A 147 -3.90 16.68 -0.52
C ASP A 147 -3.05 16.81 0.75
N ALA A 148 -3.48 16.19 1.85
CA ALA A 148 -2.81 16.24 3.15
C ALA A 148 -1.75 15.16 3.34
N ILE A 149 -1.99 13.91 2.92
CA ILE A 149 -1.12 12.77 3.24
C ILE A 149 -0.54 12.20 1.95
N GLU A 150 0.76 12.43 1.73
CA GLU A 150 1.51 11.85 0.62
C GLU A 150 2.50 10.77 1.08
N SER A 151 2.99 10.89 2.31
CA SER A 151 4.04 10.03 2.87
C SER A 151 3.60 9.45 4.20
N VAL A 152 3.84 8.15 4.42
CA VAL A 152 3.51 7.45 5.67
C VAL A 152 4.70 6.58 6.09
N SER A 153 5.09 6.63 7.36
CA SER A 153 6.01 5.65 7.94
C SER A 153 5.30 4.80 8.97
N LEU A 154 5.49 3.49 8.90
CA LEU A 154 5.06 2.49 9.89
C LEU A 154 6.26 1.79 10.49
N ALA A 155 7.44 2.43 10.46
CA ALA A 155 8.67 1.79 10.87
C ALA A 155 8.68 1.44 12.36
N GLY A 156 9.38 0.38 12.74
CA GLY A 156 9.64 0.08 14.17
C GLY A 156 8.43 -0.42 14.96
N ASN A 157 7.31 -0.75 14.30
CA ASN A 157 6.10 -1.19 14.98
C ASN A 157 6.05 -2.70 15.25
N SER A 158 7.10 -3.45 14.90
CA SER A 158 7.18 -4.91 15.06
C SER A 158 5.94 -5.62 14.48
N ILE A 159 5.44 -5.15 13.32
CA ILE A 159 4.18 -5.62 12.74
C ILE A 159 4.35 -7.07 12.25
N PRO A 160 3.72 -8.08 12.89
CA PRO A 160 3.98 -9.48 12.57
C PRO A 160 3.35 -9.90 11.23
N ASN A 161 2.32 -9.18 10.78
CA ASN A 161 1.64 -9.39 9.50
C ASN A 161 0.79 -8.18 9.12
N LEU A 162 0.46 -8.09 7.83
CA LEU A 162 -0.33 -7.00 7.28
C LEU A 162 -1.81 -7.00 7.71
N ASN A 163 -2.31 -8.03 8.40
CA ASN A 163 -3.74 -8.06 8.80
C ASN A 163 -4.07 -6.95 9.78
N VAL A 164 -3.11 -6.56 10.63
CA VAL A 164 -3.28 -5.48 11.63
C VAL A 164 -3.44 -4.11 10.95
N ILE A 165 -2.83 -3.94 9.77
CA ILE A 165 -2.81 -2.69 9.01
C ILE A 165 -3.56 -2.78 7.68
N TYR A 166 -4.41 -3.79 7.50
CA TYR A 166 -5.15 -3.98 6.25
C TYR A 166 -6.06 -2.79 5.96
N GLU A 167 -6.68 -2.20 6.99
CA GLU A 167 -7.51 -1.01 6.84
C GLU A 167 -6.74 0.18 6.26
N LEU A 168 -5.46 0.36 6.62
CA LEU A 168 -4.64 1.46 6.10
C LEU A 168 -4.68 1.53 4.57
N VAL A 169 -4.65 0.37 3.92
CA VAL A 169 -4.69 0.25 2.45
C VAL A 169 -6.02 0.78 1.89
N ASN A 170 -7.12 0.61 2.60
CA ASN A 170 -8.43 1.10 2.16
C ASN A 170 -8.49 2.63 2.22
N TYR A 171 -7.91 3.23 3.27
CA TYR A 171 -7.96 4.67 3.52
C TYR A 171 -6.87 5.45 2.78
N MET A 172 -5.66 4.89 2.66
CA MET A 172 -4.46 5.56 2.19
C MET A 172 -3.85 4.90 0.94
N ASN A 173 -4.66 4.35 0.03
CA ASN A 173 -4.16 3.77 -1.23
C ASN A 173 -3.52 4.77 -2.21
N HIS A 174 -3.66 6.07 -1.93
CA HIS A 174 -3.17 7.16 -2.77
C HIS A 174 -1.75 7.62 -2.44
N ILE A 175 -1.16 7.12 -1.36
CA ILE A 175 0.17 7.56 -0.90
C ILE A 175 1.25 7.25 -1.93
N LYS A 176 2.29 8.09 -1.92
CA LYS A 176 3.46 7.97 -2.79
C LYS A 176 4.67 7.41 -2.07
N ASN A 177 4.81 7.67 -0.78
CA ASN A 177 5.96 7.24 0.01
C ASN A 177 5.51 6.38 1.18
N LEU A 178 6.14 5.22 1.34
CA LEU A 178 5.83 4.29 2.41
C LEU A 178 7.12 3.75 3.03
N ASP A 179 7.20 3.79 4.35
CA ASP A 179 8.30 3.20 5.11
C ASP A 179 7.76 2.08 6.00
N LEU A 180 8.29 0.88 5.80
CA LEU A 180 7.99 -0.36 6.50
C LEU A 180 9.22 -0.94 7.20
N SER A 181 10.32 -0.19 7.27
CA SER A 181 11.56 -0.63 7.90
C SER A 181 11.37 -1.00 9.38
N ARG A 182 12.29 -1.79 9.93
CA ARG A 182 12.28 -2.19 11.35
C ARG A 182 10.97 -2.87 11.79
N ASN A 183 10.30 -3.60 10.88
CA ASN A 183 9.12 -4.42 11.19
C ASN A 183 9.42 -5.92 11.15
N SER A 184 10.56 -6.33 10.56
CA SER A 184 11.04 -7.72 10.55
C SER A 184 10.02 -8.72 9.99
N PHE A 185 9.49 -8.47 8.80
CA PHE A 185 8.62 -9.41 8.12
C PHE A 185 9.37 -10.72 7.79
N PRO A 186 8.84 -11.90 8.16
CA PRO A 186 9.58 -13.16 8.03
C PRO A 186 9.73 -13.65 6.57
N SER A 187 8.86 -13.21 5.66
CA SER A 187 8.93 -13.54 4.24
C SER A 187 8.13 -12.57 3.40
N LEU A 188 8.46 -12.50 2.10
CA LEU A 188 7.76 -11.64 1.14
C LEU A 188 6.26 -11.99 1.02
N ALA A 189 5.90 -13.27 1.20
CA ALA A 189 4.51 -13.73 1.18
C ALA A 189 3.61 -13.00 2.21
N LYS A 190 4.18 -12.50 3.32
CA LYS A 190 3.43 -11.69 4.29
C LYS A 190 2.99 -10.34 3.71
N LEU A 191 3.69 -9.82 2.69
CA LEU A 191 3.32 -8.60 1.99
C LEU A 191 2.38 -8.80 0.80
N GLN A 192 2.15 -10.04 0.38
CA GLN A 192 1.32 -10.37 -0.78
C GLN A 192 -0.08 -9.72 -0.79
N PRO A 193 -0.79 -9.54 0.35
CA PRO A 193 -2.08 -8.81 0.38
C PRO A 193 -2.03 -7.38 -0.17
N TRP A 194 -0.86 -6.75 -0.21
CA TRP A 194 -0.69 -5.38 -0.72
C TRP A 194 -0.33 -5.31 -2.21
N LYS A 195 -0.13 -6.45 -2.85
CA LYS A 195 0.13 -6.54 -4.30
C LYS A 195 -0.96 -5.80 -5.08
N GLY A 196 -0.55 -4.79 -5.85
CA GLY A 196 -1.45 -3.99 -6.70
C GLY A 196 -2.39 -3.02 -5.95
N ARG A 197 -2.23 -2.83 -4.64
CA ARG A 197 -3.07 -1.93 -3.85
C ARG A 197 -2.58 -0.48 -3.88
N PHE A 198 -1.27 -0.28 -3.70
CA PHE A 198 -0.63 1.04 -3.74
C PHE A 198 -0.17 1.39 -5.16
N LYS A 199 -1.12 1.73 -6.03
CA LYS A 199 -0.85 2.01 -7.46
C LYS A 199 -0.04 3.28 -7.71
N PHE A 200 0.05 4.15 -6.70
CA PHE A 200 0.73 5.43 -6.75
C PHE A 200 2.04 5.46 -5.96
N LEU A 201 2.46 4.33 -5.41
CA LEU A 201 3.68 4.25 -4.63
C LEU A 201 4.90 4.49 -5.52
N GLU A 202 5.68 5.50 -5.16
CA GLU A 202 6.92 5.90 -5.84
C GLU A 202 8.14 5.52 -5.00
N HIS A 203 8.09 5.69 -3.67
CA HIS A 203 9.18 5.36 -2.76
C HIS A 203 8.75 4.34 -1.70
N LEU A 204 9.53 3.27 -1.55
CA LEU A 204 9.35 2.25 -0.53
C LEU A 204 10.65 2.02 0.24
N ILE A 205 10.56 2.04 1.56
CA ILE A 205 11.63 1.58 2.45
C ILE A 205 11.11 0.32 3.15
N ILE A 206 11.87 -0.77 3.10
CA ILE A 206 11.48 -2.07 3.67
C ILE A 206 12.72 -2.89 4.04
N ASP A 207 12.60 -3.71 5.09
CA ASP A 207 13.67 -4.61 5.48
C ASP A 207 13.92 -5.67 4.39
N PRO A 208 15.17 -6.08 4.13
CA PRO A 208 15.49 -7.12 3.15
C PRO A 208 14.85 -8.48 3.52
N PHE A 209 14.33 -9.19 2.52
CA PHE A 209 13.81 -10.55 2.70
C PHE A 209 14.91 -11.60 2.45
N PRO A 210 14.82 -12.78 3.08
CA PRO A 210 15.69 -13.91 2.77
C PRO A 210 15.37 -14.55 1.41
N ASP A 211 14.20 -14.26 0.83
CA ASP A 211 13.75 -14.79 -0.45
C ASP A 211 14.61 -14.28 -1.61
N MET A 212 14.95 -15.15 -2.57
CA MET A 212 15.70 -14.75 -3.76
C MET A 212 14.84 -13.86 -4.66
N ASN A 213 15.42 -12.78 -5.22
CA ASN A 213 14.76 -11.84 -6.14
C ASN A 213 13.53 -11.10 -5.55
N TRP A 214 13.44 -10.98 -4.22
CA TRP A 214 12.32 -10.27 -3.58
C TRP A 214 12.16 -8.82 -4.07
N GLU A 215 13.28 -8.16 -4.44
CA GLU A 215 13.29 -6.80 -4.98
C GLU A 215 12.50 -6.72 -6.29
N ASP A 216 12.76 -7.64 -7.22
CA ASP A 216 12.10 -7.69 -8.53
C ASP A 216 10.59 -7.96 -8.38
N GLU A 217 10.22 -8.82 -7.43
CA GLU A 217 8.82 -9.06 -7.10
C GLU A 217 8.13 -7.81 -6.57
N ILE A 218 8.76 -7.10 -5.63
CA ILE A 218 8.25 -5.83 -5.08
C ILE A 218 8.09 -4.78 -6.20
N VAL A 219 9.09 -4.65 -7.07
CA VAL A 219 9.04 -3.74 -8.23
C VAL A 219 7.90 -4.11 -9.19
N ALA A 220 7.63 -5.41 -9.38
CA ALA A 220 6.52 -5.89 -10.19
C ALA A 220 5.15 -5.60 -9.55
N TRP A 221 5.06 -5.56 -8.21
CA TRP A 221 3.79 -5.30 -7.50
C TRP A 221 3.39 -3.82 -7.51
N PHE A 222 4.36 -2.92 -7.56
CA PHE A 222 4.17 -1.47 -7.49
C PHE A 222 4.62 -0.79 -8.79
N PRO A 223 3.70 -0.61 -9.77
CA PRO A 223 4.07 -0.19 -11.12
C PRO A 223 4.61 1.24 -11.23
N LYS A 224 4.53 2.05 -10.16
CA LYS A 224 5.10 3.40 -10.11
C LYS A 224 6.32 3.51 -9.20
N LEU A 225 6.78 2.39 -8.63
CA LEU A 225 7.91 2.38 -7.72
C LEU A 225 9.18 2.79 -8.47
N ARG A 226 9.88 3.79 -7.91
CA ARG A 226 11.08 4.43 -8.45
C ARG A 226 12.26 4.25 -7.51
N LEU A 227 12.02 4.37 -6.20
CA LEU A 227 13.03 4.18 -5.17
C LEU A 227 12.63 3.04 -4.23
N LEU A 228 13.49 2.02 -4.14
CA LEU A 228 13.38 0.93 -3.17
C LEU A 228 14.63 0.94 -2.29
N ASN A 229 14.49 1.22 -0.99
CA ASN A 229 15.63 1.29 -0.07
C ASN A 229 16.76 2.24 -0.54
N GLY A 230 16.39 3.35 -1.20
CA GLY A 230 17.33 4.29 -1.81
C GLY A 230 17.89 3.85 -3.18
N LYS A 231 17.66 2.62 -3.62
CA LYS A 231 18.03 2.12 -4.96
C LYS A 231 17.00 2.56 -6.00
N GLN A 232 17.46 3.17 -7.09
CA GLN A 232 16.60 3.51 -8.21
C GLN A 232 16.26 2.25 -9.01
N VAL A 233 14.97 1.89 -9.04
CA VAL A 233 14.45 0.69 -9.69
C VAL A 233 13.65 0.98 -10.96
N ARG A 234 13.26 2.24 -11.17
CA ARG A 234 12.60 2.70 -12.40
C ARG A 234 13.10 4.11 -12.77
N PRO A 235 13.38 4.36 -14.06
CA PRO A 235 13.72 5.69 -14.52
C PRO A 235 12.54 6.64 -14.33
N ASP A 236 12.87 7.91 -14.13
CA ASP A 236 11.90 8.96 -13.92
C ASP A 236 10.97 9.09 -15.12
N ALA A 237 9.66 8.98 -14.91
CA ALA A 237 8.64 9.13 -15.97
C ALA A 237 8.56 10.56 -16.55
N ASN A 238 9.45 11.45 -16.11
CA ASN A 238 9.76 12.71 -16.75
C ASN A 238 11.28 12.83 -16.89
N PRO A 239 11.89 12.29 -17.96
CA PRO A 239 13.08 12.92 -18.46
C PRO A 239 12.58 14.24 -19.05
N ALA A 240 12.67 15.35 -18.31
CA ALA A 240 12.83 16.62 -19.02
C ALA A 240 14.03 16.38 -19.94
N PRO A 241 13.86 16.43 -21.27
CA PRO A 241 14.97 16.14 -22.15
C PRO A 241 16.03 17.20 -21.85
N LEU A 242 17.20 16.76 -21.39
CA LEU A 242 18.46 17.49 -21.61
C LEU A 242 18.74 17.43 -23.12
N ALA A 243 17.86 18.05 -23.90
CA ALA A 243 18.08 18.38 -25.29
C ALA A 243 18.71 19.76 -25.31
N GLY A 244 20.02 19.77 -25.60
CA GLY A 244 20.73 20.85 -26.27
C GLY A 244 20.46 22.28 -25.80
N ALA A 245 21.33 22.79 -24.94
CA ALA A 245 21.63 24.22 -24.90
C ALA A 245 23.15 24.42 -24.93
N ALA A 246 23.75 24.03 -26.05
CA ALA A 246 24.95 24.70 -26.53
C ALA A 246 24.51 26.05 -27.13
N ALA A 247 25.32 27.08 -26.84
CA ALA A 247 25.31 28.43 -27.40
C ALA A 247 24.41 29.49 -26.71
N GLN A 248 25.05 30.33 -25.88
CA GLN A 248 25.33 31.77 -26.12
C GLN A 248 25.70 32.44 -24.77
N GLN A 249 26.99 32.68 -24.51
CA GLN A 249 27.72 33.96 -24.70
C GLN A 249 27.38 35.07 -23.69
N MET A 250 28.39 35.36 -22.85
CA MET A 250 28.85 36.66 -22.30
C MET A 250 27.85 37.81 -22.17
N VAL A 251 27.60 38.34 -20.95
CA VAL A 251 27.60 39.80 -20.68
C VAL A 251 27.94 40.09 -19.21
N ALA A 252 28.79 41.10 -18.98
CA ALA A 252 29.22 41.64 -17.69
C ALA A 252 28.32 42.78 -17.18
N THR A 253 28.05 42.80 -15.86
CA THR A 253 27.91 43.96 -14.92
C THR A 253 26.77 45.00 -15.17
N PRO A 254 26.46 45.95 -14.24
CA PRO A 254 25.41 45.84 -13.20
C PRO A 254 24.44 47.07 -13.09
N THR A 255 23.61 47.10 -12.02
CA THR A 255 22.88 48.24 -11.36
C THR A 255 21.42 48.63 -11.79
N PRO A 256 20.56 49.16 -10.87
CA PRO A 256 19.18 48.67 -10.58
C PRO A 256 18.06 49.79 -10.65
N PRO A 257 16.93 49.76 -9.89
CA PRO A 257 15.53 49.47 -10.29
C PRO A 257 14.58 50.71 -10.26
N PRO A 258 13.23 50.61 -10.48
CA PRO A 258 12.29 50.23 -9.39
C PRO A 258 11.00 49.46 -9.78
N ALA A 259 10.56 48.63 -8.81
CA ALA A 259 9.19 48.34 -8.34
C ALA A 259 8.06 47.93 -9.31
N MET A 260 7.56 46.69 -9.20
CA MET A 260 6.39 46.29 -8.38
C MET A 260 5.97 44.84 -8.70
N HIS A 261 5.41 44.15 -7.69
CA HIS A 261 4.81 42.80 -7.65
C HIS A 261 5.68 41.69 -7.06
N GLN A 262 5.44 41.44 -5.76
CA GLN A 262 5.96 40.34 -4.94
C GLN A 262 5.05 39.10 -5.06
N VAL A 263 5.64 37.90 -5.14
CA VAL A 263 5.03 36.58 -4.85
C VAL A 263 6.15 35.69 -4.23
N PRO A 264 5.86 34.86 -3.19
CA PRO A 264 6.80 34.55 -2.11
C PRO A 264 7.71 33.35 -2.35
N ALA A 265 8.83 33.34 -1.62
CA ALA A 265 9.93 32.38 -1.68
C ALA A 265 9.58 30.97 -1.12
N PRO A 266 10.11 29.89 -1.72
CA PRO A 266 10.19 28.56 -1.11
C PRO A 266 11.30 28.50 -0.03
N PRO A 267 11.19 27.57 0.95
CA PRO A 267 11.95 27.60 2.20
C PRO A 267 13.44 27.34 2.00
N LEU A 268 14.22 27.99 2.86
CA LEU A 268 15.68 27.89 2.97
C LEU A 268 16.14 26.43 3.02
N VAL A 269 16.86 25.98 1.98
CA VAL A 269 17.85 24.92 2.12
C VAL A 269 18.84 25.41 3.17
N SER A 270 19.01 24.65 4.26
CA SER A 270 19.83 25.07 5.38
C SER A 270 21.26 25.39 4.91
N GLU A 271 21.90 26.42 5.45
CA GLU A 271 23.27 26.82 5.02
C GLU A 271 24.25 25.65 5.12
N GLU A 272 24.02 24.73 6.06
CA GLU A 272 24.77 23.49 6.21
C GLU A 272 24.60 22.53 5.03
N GLU A 273 23.39 22.35 4.50
CA GLU A 273 23.15 21.52 3.31
C GLU A 273 23.80 22.12 2.07
N ARG A 274 23.73 23.46 1.90
CA ARG A 274 24.43 24.15 0.82
C ARG A 274 25.95 23.99 0.93
N LYS A 275 26.49 24.13 2.14
CA LYS A 275 27.92 23.96 2.41
C LYS A 275 28.37 22.52 2.15
N LYS A 276 27.58 21.53 2.57
CA LYS A 276 27.83 20.11 2.27
C LYS A 276 27.81 19.86 0.77
N GLU A 277 26.87 20.43 0.05
CA GLU A 277 26.75 20.29 -1.41
C GLU A 277 27.92 20.94 -2.17
N GLU A 278 28.40 22.11 -1.72
CA GLU A 278 29.60 22.75 -2.26
C GLU A 278 30.87 21.90 -2.00
N MET A 279 31.00 21.30 -0.81
CA MET A 279 32.13 20.44 -0.48
C MET A 279 32.13 19.15 -1.30
N ILE A 280 30.95 18.55 -1.52
CA ILE A 280 30.80 17.39 -2.41
C ILE A 280 31.24 17.77 -3.83
N ALA A 281 30.77 18.89 -4.36
CA ALA A 281 31.14 19.35 -5.70
C ALA A 281 32.66 19.58 -5.85
N PHE A 282 33.30 20.14 -4.83
CA PHE A 282 34.76 20.35 -4.82
C PHE A 282 35.53 19.02 -4.84
N VAL A 283 35.14 18.05 -4.00
CA VAL A 283 35.77 16.72 -3.97
C VAL A 283 35.58 16.00 -5.30
N GLN A 284 34.40 16.06 -5.90
CA GLN A 284 34.14 15.49 -7.21
C GLN A 284 35.05 16.09 -8.28
N GLN A 285 35.25 17.41 -8.28
CA GLN A 285 36.11 18.10 -9.24
C GLN A 285 37.60 17.77 -9.04
N ALA A 286 38.05 17.62 -7.79
CA ALA A 286 39.45 17.33 -7.47
C ALA A 286 39.84 15.86 -7.71
N THR A 287 38.91 14.92 -7.49
CA THR A 287 39.19 13.48 -7.48
C THR A 287 38.66 12.72 -8.70
N GLY A 288 37.69 13.30 -9.43
CA GLY A 288 36.97 12.63 -10.52
C GLY A 288 35.99 11.55 -10.03
N LEU A 289 35.71 11.49 -8.73
CA LEU A 289 34.76 10.56 -8.16
C LEU A 289 33.31 10.93 -8.47
N ASN A 290 32.46 9.92 -8.54
CA ASN A 290 31.02 10.14 -8.56
C ASN A 290 30.52 10.70 -7.20
N ARG A 291 29.29 11.23 -7.19
CA ARG A 291 28.71 11.89 -6.01
C ARG A 291 28.64 10.96 -4.79
N HIS A 292 28.34 9.69 -5.02
CA HIS A 292 28.17 8.70 -3.95
C HIS A 292 29.50 8.43 -3.22
N TYR A 293 30.59 8.19 -3.96
CA TYR A 293 31.90 8.00 -3.35
C TYR A 293 32.49 9.30 -2.78
N ALA A 294 32.19 10.46 -3.38
CA ALA A 294 32.58 11.75 -2.83
C ALA A 294 31.93 12.02 -1.45
N VAL A 295 30.63 11.71 -1.31
CA VAL A 295 29.93 11.78 -0.02
C VAL A 295 30.55 10.80 0.98
N GLN A 296 30.83 9.56 0.58
CA GLN A 296 31.43 8.57 1.45
C GLN A 296 32.84 8.96 1.94
N CYS A 297 33.65 9.57 1.07
CA CYS A 297 34.97 10.09 1.45
C CYS A 297 34.86 11.28 2.42
N LEU A 298 33.89 12.18 2.20
CA LEU A 298 33.62 13.30 3.09
C LEU A 298 33.10 12.83 4.45
N GLU A 299 32.19 11.86 4.49
CA GLU A 299 31.68 11.30 5.75
C GLU A 299 32.78 10.59 6.55
N ALA A 300 33.62 9.79 5.89
CA ALA A 300 34.77 9.14 6.51
C ALA A 300 35.80 10.16 7.02
N GLY A 301 35.99 11.27 6.29
CA GLY A 301 36.83 12.40 6.67
C GLY A 301 36.16 13.42 7.58
N GLN A 302 35.02 13.11 8.21
CA GLN A 302 34.28 14.02 9.11
C GLN A 302 33.91 15.38 8.49
N TRP A 303 33.63 15.41 7.20
CA TRP A 303 33.40 16.61 6.39
C TRP A 303 34.57 17.61 6.45
N ASP A 304 35.80 17.10 6.55
CA ASP A 304 37.04 17.84 6.39
C ASP A 304 37.64 17.56 5.00
N LEU A 305 37.82 18.61 4.19
CA LEU A 305 38.33 18.49 2.82
C LEU A 305 39.74 17.89 2.76
N GLN A 306 40.58 18.16 3.76
CA GLN A 306 41.96 17.71 3.79
C GLN A 306 42.03 16.22 4.17
N GLN A 307 41.29 15.81 5.20
CA GLN A 307 41.21 14.39 5.58
C GLN A 307 40.53 13.54 4.51
N ALA A 308 39.47 14.06 3.88
CA ALA A 308 38.80 13.36 2.78
C ALA A 308 39.74 13.15 1.57
N SER A 309 40.61 14.12 1.26
CA SER A 309 41.61 14.00 0.20
C SER A 309 42.69 12.94 0.52
N ASP A 310 43.12 12.85 1.77
CA ASP A 310 44.10 11.84 2.22
C ASP A 310 43.50 10.42 2.20
N LEU A 311 42.25 10.27 2.65
CA LEU A 311 41.50 9.01 2.59
C LEU A 311 41.23 8.57 1.15
N PHE A 312 40.91 9.52 0.26
CA PHE A 312 40.81 9.24 -1.17
C PHE A 312 42.13 8.75 -1.73
N THR A 313 43.25 9.43 -1.43
CA THR A 313 44.57 9.05 -1.96
C THR A 313 44.96 7.63 -1.55
N GLN A 314 44.62 7.22 -0.32
CA GLN A 314 44.86 5.87 0.19
C GLN A 314 43.94 4.82 -0.46
N SER A 315 42.66 5.14 -0.64
CA SER A 315 41.66 4.23 -1.22
C SER A 315 41.66 4.22 -2.75
N ARG A 316 42.35 5.16 -3.41
CA ARG A 316 42.35 5.33 -4.87
C ARG A 316 42.67 4.05 -5.64
N ASN A 317 43.59 3.22 -5.11
CA ASN A 317 44.00 1.97 -5.76
C ASN A 317 43.06 0.80 -5.48
N THR A 318 42.10 0.96 -4.55
CA THR A 318 41.12 -0.07 -4.15
C THR A 318 39.71 0.25 -4.64
N LEU A 319 39.49 1.42 -5.24
CA LEU A 319 38.18 1.83 -5.71
C LEU A 319 37.83 1.14 -7.04
N PRO A 320 36.58 0.65 -7.19
CA PRO A 320 36.13 0.04 -8.42
C PRO A 320 36.06 1.07 -9.55
N PRO A 321 36.12 0.65 -10.84
CA PRO A 321 36.04 1.57 -11.98
C PRO A 321 34.75 2.39 -12.01
N GLU A 322 33.68 1.91 -11.38
CA GLU A 322 32.40 2.60 -11.19
C GLU A 322 32.47 3.80 -10.23
N ALA A 323 33.56 3.90 -9.44
CA ALA A 323 33.77 5.01 -8.52
C ALA A 323 34.18 6.30 -9.23
N PHE A 324 34.81 6.17 -10.39
CA PHE A 324 35.16 7.28 -11.26
C PHE A 324 33.99 7.56 -12.20
N GLY A 325 33.64 8.83 -12.39
CA GLY A 325 32.59 9.19 -13.35
C GLY A 325 32.97 8.78 -14.79
N PRO A 326 32.00 8.61 -15.70
CA PRO A 326 32.28 8.47 -17.12
C PRO A 326 32.89 9.73 -17.74
#